data_AF-A0A250IP84-F1
#
_entry.id   AF-A0A250IP84-F1
#
_cell.length_a   1.000
_cell.length_b   1.000
_cell.length_c   1.000
_cell.angle_alpha   90.00
_cell.angle_beta   90.00
_cell.angle_gamma   90.00
#
_symmetry.space_group_name_H-M   'P 1'
#
loop_
_entity.id
_entity.type
_entity.pdbx_description
1 polymer ?
#
loop_
_entity_poly.entity_id
_entity_poly.type
_entity_poly.pdbx_seq_one_letter_code
_entity_poly.pdbx_strand_id
1 'polypeptide(L)'
;MSLGKAKWAGAALVATALVIGFAFRGDPVSAPPTPQPVLKSVAAPTEAMARMEVQAAKTARERLARIPEPVVPQTVGGFAPEEIAKVSGVYREMLAVQGLYNQRLSRERLVARVLETSQGVDIAARTLTDPSFAREAFGESQAEARFFSIDVLKAAARKGDAAPLERSTEAVAQQLSQSDDGTTPLDAGRSADLRDMVRAYIEVKGVEAFSDGNSRLVSAMGYSPTSSPRVKSLYDEVLFIRLRQQFGRERAASMTAALLDR
;
A
#
# COMPACT_ATOMS: atom_id res chain seq x y z
N MET A 1 -44.90 54.66 -13.46
CA MET A 1 -43.79 54.71 -14.46
C MET A 1 -43.73 53.31 -15.08
N SER A 2 -44.44 53.10 -16.19
CA SER A 2 -43.94 53.16 -17.58
C SER A 2 -43.02 51.97 -17.90
N LEU A 3 -43.57 50.90 -18.52
CA LEU A 3 -43.34 50.45 -19.92
C LEU A 3 -41.93 49.84 -20.13
N GLY A 4 -41.72 48.66 -20.72
CA GLY A 4 -42.61 47.82 -21.52
C GLY A 4 -41.95 46.49 -21.93
N LYS A 5 -42.74 45.69 -22.64
CA LYS A 5 -42.48 44.36 -23.21
C LYS A 5 -41.54 44.43 -24.42
N ALA A 6 -40.80 43.36 -24.72
CA ALA A 6 -40.62 42.88 -26.11
C ALA A 6 -40.21 41.39 -26.16
N LYS A 7 -41.03 40.62 -26.87
CA LYS A 7 -40.77 39.25 -27.36
C LYS A 7 -39.90 39.33 -28.62
N TRP A 8 -39.13 38.29 -28.91
CA TRP A 8 -38.87 37.87 -30.29
C TRP A 8 -39.08 36.37 -30.43
N ALA A 9 -39.95 36.04 -31.39
CA ALA A 9 -40.26 34.73 -31.90
C ALA A 9 -39.40 34.44 -33.13
N GLY A 10 -39.26 33.17 -33.50
CA GLY A 10 -38.67 32.79 -34.78
C GLY A 10 -38.50 31.29 -34.94
N ALA A 11 -39.58 30.60 -35.26
CA ALA A 11 -39.61 29.21 -35.69
C ALA A 11 -39.11 29.07 -37.15
N ALA A 12 -38.59 27.90 -37.52
CA ALA A 12 -38.88 27.28 -38.82
C ALA A 12 -38.44 25.80 -38.85
N LEU A 13 -39.45 24.94 -38.91
CA LEU A 13 -39.45 23.57 -39.41
C LEU A 13 -39.30 23.62 -40.94
N VAL A 14 -38.39 22.83 -41.54
CA VAL A 14 -38.61 22.24 -42.87
C VAL A 14 -37.98 20.85 -42.90
N ALA A 15 -38.83 19.84 -42.88
CA ALA A 15 -38.52 18.51 -43.37
C ALA A 15 -38.91 18.46 -44.86
N THR A 16 -37.98 18.05 -45.71
CA THR A 16 -38.32 17.50 -47.03
C THR A 16 -37.32 16.42 -47.40
N ALA A 17 -37.80 15.18 -47.45
CA ALA A 17 -37.13 14.09 -48.12
C ALA A 17 -37.39 14.18 -49.63
N LEU A 18 -36.40 13.87 -50.46
CA LEU A 18 -36.67 13.29 -51.78
C LEU A 18 -35.56 12.33 -52.21
N VAL A 19 -35.99 11.27 -52.88
CA VAL A 19 -35.32 9.99 -53.09
C VAL A 19 -34.63 9.95 -54.48
N ILE A 20 -33.65 9.04 -54.60
CA ILE A 20 -33.16 8.29 -55.79
C ILE A 20 -32.01 8.92 -56.60
N GLY A 21 -30.91 8.15 -56.68
CA GLY A 21 -29.92 8.22 -57.73
C GLY A 21 -28.76 7.25 -57.53
N PHE A 22 -28.95 5.97 -57.88
CA PHE A 22 -27.85 5.01 -58.04
C PHE A 22 -26.89 5.50 -59.14
N ALA A 23 -25.61 5.65 -58.82
CA ALA A 23 -24.53 5.63 -59.80
C ALA A 23 -23.32 4.93 -59.19
N PHE A 24 -23.12 3.68 -59.61
CA PHE A 24 -21.87 2.95 -59.43
C PHE A 24 -20.74 3.71 -60.13
N ARG A 25 -19.73 4.13 -59.36
CA ARG A 25 -18.39 4.42 -59.88
C ARG A 25 -17.39 3.93 -58.85
N GLY A 26 -16.63 2.90 -59.21
CA GLY A 26 -15.72 2.21 -58.31
C GLY A 26 -14.51 3.07 -57.95
N ASP A 27 -14.31 3.27 -56.66
CA ASP A 27 -13.04 3.69 -56.08
C ASP A 27 -12.34 2.47 -55.44
N PRO A 28 -11.01 2.37 -55.55
CA PRO A 28 -10.26 1.21 -55.09
C PRO A 28 -10.28 1.12 -53.56
N VAL A 29 -10.43 -0.12 -53.08
CA VAL A 29 -10.40 -0.54 -51.68
C VAL A 29 -9.18 0.06 -50.98
N SER A 30 -9.41 1.04 -50.10
CA SER A 30 -8.39 1.48 -49.14
C SER A 30 -8.16 0.35 -48.14
N ALA A 31 -6.96 -0.22 -48.17
CA ALA A 31 -6.51 -1.20 -47.19
C ALA A 31 -6.59 -0.59 -45.77
N PRO A 32 -6.94 -1.38 -44.73
CA PRO A 32 -6.92 -0.89 -43.36
C PRO A 32 -5.50 -0.48 -42.98
N PRO A 33 -5.30 0.63 -42.24
CA PRO A 33 -3.98 1.03 -41.80
C PRO A 33 -3.39 -0.08 -40.92
N THR A 34 -2.23 -0.59 -41.33
CA THR A 34 -1.42 -1.52 -40.54
C THR A 34 -1.21 -0.96 -39.14
N PRO A 35 -1.44 -1.72 -38.06
CA PRO A 35 -1.17 -1.26 -36.71
C PRO A 35 0.32 -0.94 -36.58
N GLN A 36 0.65 0.32 -36.34
CA GLN A 36 2.03 0.69 -36.01
C GLN A 36 2.41 0.02 -34.70
N PRO A 37 3.60 -0.62 -34.63
CA PRO A 37 4.09 -1.16 -33.38
C PRO A 37 4.37 0.03 -32.45
N VAL A 38 3.55 0.18 -31.41
CA VAL A 38 3.87 1.06 -30.28
C VAL A 38 5.03 0.40 -29.54
N LEU A 39 6.24 0.62 -30.05
CA LEU A 39 7.46 0.37 -29.30
C LEU A 39 7.40 1.31 -28.10
N LYS A 40 7.06 0.77 -26.92
CA LYS A 40 7.34 1.43 -25.64
C LYS A 40 8.84 1.65 -25.57
N SER A 41 9.29 2.82 -26.02
CA SER A 41 10.64 3.31 -25.80
C SER A 41 10.84 3.44 -24.31
N VAL A 42 11.46 2.43 -23.69
CA VAL A 42 12.07 2.57 -22.37
C VAL A 42 13.24 3.52 -22.57
N ALA A 43 13.02 4.81 -22.28
CA ALA A 43 14.06 5.82 -22.40
C ALA A 43 15.29 5.38 -21.58
N ALA A 44 16.46 5.32 -22.24
CA ALA A 44 17.70 5.01 -21.56
C ALA A 44 17.95 6.03 -20.44
N PRO A 45 18.44 5.61 -19.25
CA PRO A 45 18.73 6.54 -18.17
C PRO A 45 19.75 7.57 -18.64
N THR A 46 19.53 8.84 -18.30
CA THR A 46 20.47 9.90 -18.62
C THR A 46 21.82 9.63 -17.94
N GLU A 47 22.91 10.15 -18.50
CA GLU A 47 24.25 10.00 -17.91
C GLU A 47 24.30 10.47 -16.45
N ALA A 48 23.53 11.51 -16.11
CA ALA A 48 23.36 12.00 -14.74
C ALA A 48 22.71 10.96 -13.82
N MET A 49 21.65 10.27 -14.27
CA MET A 49 21.01 9.20 -13.49
C MET A 49 21.96 8.01 -13.29
N ALA A 50 22.73 7.64 -14.32
CA ALA A 50 23.72 6.58 -14.20
C ALA A 50 24.79 6.89 -13.14
N ARG A 51 25.29 8.14 -13.10
CA ARG A 51 26.23 8.60 -12.07
C ARG A 51 25.60 8.59 -10.67
N MET A 52 24.35 9.03 -10.54
CA MET A 52 23.61 8.98 -9.26
C MET A 52 23.42 7.55 -8.77
N GLU A 53 23.14 6.60 -9.67
CA GLU A 53 22.98 5.18 -9.34
C GLU A 53 24.29 4.58 -8.81
N VAL A 54 25.41 4.84 -9.48
CA VAL A 54 26.74 4.40 -9.02
C VAL A 54 27.06 4.98 -7.65
N GLN A 55 26.78 6.27 -7.44
CA GLN A 55 27.02 6.93 -6.16
C GLN A 55 26.12 6.36 -5.06
N ALA A 56 24.83 6.12 -5.33
CA ALA A 56 23.93 5.51 -4.36
C ALA A 56 24.37 4.09 -3.98
N ALA A 57 24.80 3.28 -4.95
CA ALA A 57 25.32 1.94 -4.70
C ALA A 57 26.64 1.96 -3.90
N LYS A 58 27.50 2.96 -4.12
CA LYS A 58 28.71 3.18 -3.31
C LYS A 58 28.33 3.54 -1.87
N THR A 59 27.48 4.55 -1.68
CA THR A 59 27.02 4.99 -0.36
C THR A 59 26.31 3.87 0.41
N ALA A 60 25.47 3.07 -0.25
CA ALA A 60 24.79 1.94 0.37
C ALA A 60 25.80 0.89 0.88
N ARG A 61 26.83 0.55 0.11
CA ARG A 61 27.89 -0.39 0.53
C ARG A 61 28.70 0.15 1.71
N GLU A 62 29.07 1.43 1.67
CA GLU A 62 29.79 2.08 2.77
C GLU A 62 28.97 2.12 4.06
N ARG A 63 27.66 2.34 3.97
CA ARG A 63 26.74 2.28 5.11
C ARG A 63 26.56 0.86 5.62
N LEU A 64 26.35 -0.10 4.72
CA LEU A 64 26.18 -1.51 5.09
C LEU A 64 27.37 -2.04 5.90
N ALA A 65 28.59 -1.66 5.51
CA ALA A 65 29.81 -2.02 6.24
C ALA A 65 29.90 -1.43 7.66
N ARG A 66 29.10 -0.40 7.98
CA ARG A 66 29.03 0.21 9.31
C ARG A 66 27.87 -0.33 10.15
N ILE A 67 26.91 -1.01 9.53
CA ILE A 67 25.82 -1.64 10.26
C ILE A 67 26.31 -3.01 10.75
N PRO A 68 26.24 -3.31 12.06
CA PRO A 68 26.69 -4.59 12.60
C PRO A 68 26.03 -5.78 11.90
N GLU A 69 26.80 -6.87 11.73
CA GLU A 69 26.23 -8.15 11.32
C GLU A 69 25.21 -8.62 12.38
N PRO A 70 24.06 -9.19 11.96
CA PRO A 70 23.07 -9.69 12.89
C PRO A 70 23.63 -10.89 13.65
N VAL A 71 23.50 -10.85 14.98
CA VAL A 71 23.77 -12.01 15.82
C VAL A 71 22.52 -12.87 15.78
N VAL A 72 22.57 -13.99 15.06
CA VAL A 72 21.42 -14.89 14.92
C VAL A 72 21.52 -16.01 15.95
N PRO A 73 20.56 -16.13 16.89
CA PRO A 73 20.58 -17.22 17.86
C PRO A 73 20.29 -18.58 17.19
N GLN A 74 20.79 -19.67 17.79
CA GLN A 74 20.71 -21.02 17.22
C GLN A 74 19.30 -21.60 17.13
N THR A 75 18.36 -21.08 17.92
CA THR A 75 16.94 -21.45 17.87
C THR A 75 16.12 -20.23 18.27
N VAL A 76 15.38 -19.64 17.34
CA VAL A 76 14.50 -18.50 17.62
C VAL A 76 13.14 -18.71 17.00
N GLY A 77 12.09 -18.74 17.83
CA GLY A 77 10.70 -18.81 17.36
C GLY A 77 10.36 -20.03 16.48
N GLY A 78 11.16 -21.10 16.52
CA GLY A 78 10.97 -22.30 15.69
C GLY A 78 11.45 -22.16 14.24
N PHE A 79 12.12 -21.06 13.88
CA PHE A 79 12.72 -20.87 12.56
C PHE A 79 14.15 -21.37 12.51
N ALA A 80 14.59 -21.82 11.34
CA ALA A 80 15.98 -22.19 11.11
C ALA A 80 16.87 -20.94 11.20
N PRO A 81 18.04 -20.99 11.88
CA PRO A 81 18.97 -19.86 11.98
C PRO A 81 19.36 -19.28 10.62
N GLU A 82 19.47 -20.11 9.60
CA GLU A 82 19.83 -19.70 8.25
C GLU A 82 18.75 -18.81 7.61
N GLU A 83 17.47 -19.09 7.89
CA GLU A 83 16.35 -18.29 7.36
C GLU A 83 16.28 -16.94 8.09
N ILE A 84 16.48 -16.92 9.40
CA ILE A 84 16.59 -15.67 10.17
C ILE A 84 17.78 -14.85 9.68
N ALA A 85 18.94 -15.47 9.44
CA ALA A 85 20.12 -14.80 8.91
C ALA A 85 19.88 -14.15 7.53
N LYS A 86 19.18 -14.85 6.63
CA LYS A 86 18.79 -14.30 5.31
C LYS A 86 17.91 -13.06 5.46
N VAL A 87 16.85 -13.14 6.27
CA VAL A 87 15.93 -12.01 6.47
C VAL A 87 16.65 -10.84 7.15
N SER A 88 17.39 -11.10 8.23
CA SER A 88 18.16 -10.08 8.95
C SER A 88 19.21 -9.40 8.05
N GLY A 89 19.90 -10.16 7.20
CA GLY A 89 20.83 -9.62 6.21
C GLY A 89 20.14 -8.66 5.25
N VAL A 90 18.96 -9.03 4.73
CA VAL A 90 18.18 -8.18 3.83
C VAL A 90 17.66 -6.93 4.54
N TYR A 91 17.19 -7.02 5.78
CA TYR A 91 16.77 -5.84 6.56
C TYR A 91 17.94 -4.88 6.81
N ARG A 92 19.15 -5.41 7.01
CA ARG A 92 20.37 -4.60 7.09
C ARG A 92 20.64 -3.83 5.79
N GLU A 93 20.46 -4.48 4.65
CA GLU A 93 20.55 -3.82 3.34
C GLU A 93 19.47 -2.76 3.14
N MET A 94 18.23 -3.02 3.60
CA MET A 94 17.12 -2.05 3.53
C MET A 94 17.38 -0.79 4.37
N LEU A 95 18.05 -0.95 5.51
CA LEU A 95 18.51 0.15 6.35
C LEU A 95 19.63 0.94 5.66
N ALA A 96 20.59 0.26 5.03
CA ALA A 96 21.70 0.91 4.33
C ALA A 96 21.25 1.83 3.18
N VAL A 97 20.18 1.46 2.47
CA VAL A 97 19.63 2.25 1.36
C VAL A 97 18.69 3.39 1.79
N GLN A 98 18.42 3.55 3.08
CA GLN A 98 17.50 4.56 3.59
C GLN A 98 17.94 5.99 3.23
N GLY A 99 17.00 6.80 2.75
CA GLY A 99 17.23 8.19 2.36
C GLY A 99 18.04 8.37 1.07
N LEU A 100 18.40 7.29 0.37
CA LEU A 100 18.99 7.39 -0.96
C LEU A 100 17.90 7.70 -2.00
N TYR A 101 18.28 8.36 -3.09
CA TYR A 101 17.32 8.77 -4.12
C TYR A 101 16.56 7.59 -4.74
N ASN A 102 17.23 6.44 -4.89
CA ASN A 102 16.67 5.20 -5.43
C ASN A 102 16.12 4.26 -4.35
N GLN A 103 15.98 4.72 -3.09
CA GLN A 103 15.62 3.87 -1.95
C GLN A 103 14.38 3.01 -2.21
N ARG A 104 13.37 3.57 -2.89
CA ARG A 104 12.11 2.88 -3.16
C ARG A 104 12.32 1.65 -4.05
N LEU A 105 12.98 1.82 -5.19
CA LEU A 105 13.28 0.72 -6.12
C LEU A 105 14.21 -0.31 -5.47
N SER A 106 15.20 0.15 -4.71
CA SER A 106 16.11 -0.74 -3.97
C SER A 106 15.36 -1.56 -2.93
N ARG A 107 14.50 -0.96 -2.11
CA ARG A 107 13.68 -1.67 -1.13
C ARG A 107 12.70 -2.64 -1.79
N GLU A 108 12.06 -2.27 -2.90
CA GLU A 108 11.17 -3.19 -3.64
C GLU A 108 11.92 -4.47 -4.09
N ARG A 109 13.15 -4.35 -4.59
CA ARG A 109 14.00 -5.50 -4.93
C ARG A 109 14.42 -6.31 -3.70
N LEU A 110 14.77 -5.64 -2.60
CA LEU A 110 15.13 -6.30 -1.34
C LEU A 110 13.95 -7.05 -0.73
N VAL A 111 12.75 -6.47 -0.75
CA VAL A 111 11.51 -7.15 -0.31
C VAL A 111 11.27 -8.40 -1.15
N ALA A 112 11.47 -8.33 -2.47
CA ALA A 112 11.34 -9.51 -3.33
C ALA A 112 12.28 -10.66 -2.90
N ARG A 113 13.51 -10.37 -2.48
CA ARG A 113 14.45 -11.39 -1.93
C ARG A 113 13.95 -12.02 -0.63
N VAL A 114 13.30 -11.25 0.25
CA VAL A 114 12.67 -11.83 1.45
C VAL A 114 11.52 -12.76 1.03
N LEU A 115 10.71 -12.38 0.05
CA LEU A 115 9.61 -13.22 -0.45
C LEU A 115 10.08 -14.50 -1.17
N GLU A 116 11.31 -14.54 -1.65
CA GLU A 116 11.94 -15.76 -2.21
C GLU A 116 12.49 -16.70 -1.13
N THR A 117 12.59 -16.22 0.11
CA THR A 117 13.02 -17.01 1.26
C THR A 117 11.84 -17.86 1.74
N SER A 118 12.07 -19.15 1.96
CA SER A 118 10.98 -20.12 2.21
C SER A 118 10.11 -19.76 3.42
N GLN A 119 10.72 -19.16 4.45
CA GLN A 119 10.03 -18.72 5.67
C GLN A 119 9.96 -17.19 5.80
N GLY A 120 10.28 -16.43 4.75
CA GLY A 120 10.43 -14.97 4.84
C GLY A 120 9.16 -14.23 5.26
N VAL A 121 8.01 -14.64 4.72
CA VAL A 121 6.69 -14.07 5.09
C VAL A 121 6.32 -14.43 6.52
N ASP A 122 6.55 -15.68 6.94
CA ASP A 122 6.24 -16.14 8.30
C ASP A 122 7.11 -15.45 9.35
N ILE A 123 8.40 -15.25 9.05
CA ILE A 123 9.32 -14.48 9.89
C ILE A 123 8.84 -13.03 10.00
N ALA A 124 8.48 -12.37 8.88
CA ALA A 124 7.95 -11.01 8.90
C ALA A 124 6.66 -10.90 9.73
N ALA A 125 5.73 -11.84 9.56
CA ALA A 125 4.50 -11.90 10.36
C ALA A 125 4.81 -12.08 11.84
N ARG A 126 5.68 -13.03 12.20
CA ARG A 126 6.07 -13.29 13.59
C ARG A 126 6.77 -12.08 14.23
N THR A 127 7.61 -11.38 13.46
CA THR A 127 8.29 -10.15 13.90
C THR A 127 7.28 -9.08 14.34
N LEU A 128 6.14 -8.99 13.65
CA LEU A 128 5.08 -8.03 13.98
C LEU A 128 4.19 -8.50 15.13
N THR A 129 3.94 -9.80 15.27
CA THR A 129 2.94 -10.32 16.23
C THR A 129 3.53 -10.79 17.55
N ASP A 130 4.84 -11.02 17.63
CA ASP A 130 5.50 -11.54 18.84
C ASP A 130 6.69 -10.66 19.22
N PRO A 131 6.52 -9.74 20.20
CA PRO A 131 7.58 -8.85 20.65
C PRO A 131 8.79 -9.58 21.24
N SER A 132 8.60 -10.77 21.82
CA SER A 132 9.70 -11.56 22.37
C SER A 132 10.53 -12.15 21.24
N PHE A 133 9.88 -12.72 20.22
CA PHE A 133 10.56 -13.15 19.00
C PHE A 133 11.31 -12.00 18.32
N ALA A 134 10.70 -10.83 18.18
CA ALA A 134 11.36 -9.69 17.53
C ALA A 134 12.65 -9.27 18.26
N ARG A 135 12.63 -9.24 19.61
CA ARG A 135 13.82 -8.96 20.42
C ARG A 135 14.87 -10.07 20.32
N GLU A 136 14.44 -11.32 20.34
CA GLU A 136 15.35 -12.46 20.26
C GLU A 136 16.05 -12.56 18.89
N ALA A 137 15.29 -12.40 17.80
CA ALA A 137 15.79 -12.54 16.43
C ALA A 137 16.59 -11.33 15.94
N PHE A 138 16.21 -10.11 16.34
CA PHE A 138 16.75 -8.87 15.78
C PHE A 138 17.42 -7.95 16.81
N GLY A 139 17.36 -8.28 18.10
CA GLY A 139 18.00 -7.51 19.17
C GLY A 139 17.59 -6.04 19.15
N GLU A 140 18.60 -5.16 19.16
CA GLU A 140 18.41 -3.71 19.10
C GLU A 140 17.73 -3.22 17.82
N SER A 141 17.82 -3.99 16.72
CA SER A 141 17.20 -3.65 15.43
C SER A 141 15.74 -4.12 15.30
N GLN A 142 15.09 -4.51 16.40
CA GLN A 142 13.73 -5.02 16.38
C GLN A 142 12.70 -4.01 15.83
N ALA A 143 12.91 -2.70 16.02
CA ALA A 143 11.98 -1.68 15.56
C ALA A 143 12.03 -1.54 14.03
N GLU A 144 13.23 -1.49 13.47
CA GLU A 144 13.48 -1.50 12.04
C GLU A 144 12.97 -2.79 11.40
N ALA A 145 13.20 -3.94 12.06
CA ALA A 145 12.71 -5.23 11.58
C ALA A 145 11.18 -5.26 11.49
N ARG A 146 10.45 -4.70 12.48
CA ARG A 146 8.98 -4.55 12.40
C ARG A 146 8.58 -3.65 11.24
N PHE A 147 9.21 -2.48 11.11
CA PHE A 147 8.94 -1.56 10.02
C PHE A 147 9.11 -2.22 8.64
N PHE A 148 10.23 -2.93 8.40
CA PHE A 148 10.45 -3.64 7.13
C PHE A 148 9.55 -4.85 6.94
N SER A 149 9.14 -5.51 8.02
CA SER A 149 8.19 -6.62 7.95
C SER A 149 6.84 -6.18 7.39
N ILE A 150 6.39 -4.94 7.67
CA ILE A 150 5.17 -4.39 7.07
C ILE A 150 5.30 -4.27 5.55
N ASP A 151 6.47 -3.83 5.05
CA ASP A 151 6.73 -3.76 3.61
C ASP A 151 6.72 -5.16 2.96
N VAL A 152 7.25 -6.17 3.64
CA VAL A 152 7.19 -7.58 3.19
C VAL A 152 5.76 -8.07 3.11
N LEU A 153 4.97 -7.92 4.18
CA LEU A 153 3.57 -8.37 4.20
C LEU A 153 2.71 -7.62 3.18
N LYS A 154 2.96 -6.32 2.98
CA LYS A 154 2.31 -5.52 1.94
C LYS A 154 2.62 -6.07 0.54
N ALA A 155 3.87 -6.41 0.27
CA ALA A 155 4.27 -6.96 -1.02
C ALA A 155 3.71 -8.36 -1.26
N ALA A 156 3.66 -9.22 -0.23
CA ALA A 156 2.97 -10.51 -0.30
C ALA A 156 1.48 -10.34 -0.65
N ALA A 157 0.80 -9.40 0.03
CA ALA A 157 -0.60 -9.10 -0.22
C ALA A 157 -0.86 -8.60 -1.65
N ARG A 158 0.03 -7.77 -2.21
CA ARG A 158 -0.04 -7.34 -3.62
C ARG A 158 0.15 -8.48 -4.62
N LYS A 159 0.82 -9.57 -4.22
CA LYS A 159 0.98 -10.79 -5.02
C LYS A 159 -0.18 -11.79 -4.83
N GLY A 160 -1.20 -11.43 -4.05
CA GLY A 160 -2.39 -12.25 -3.82
C GLY A 160 -2.41 -12.97 -2.47
N ASP A 161 -1.33 -12.91 -1.68
CA ASP A 161 -1.29 -13.51 -0.34
C ASP A 161 -1.51 -12.46 0.75
N ALA A 162 -2.78 -12.08 0.95
CA ALA A 162 -3.16 -11.03 1.89
C ALA A 162 -3.29 -11.52 3.35
N ALA A 163 -3.46 -12.83 3.56
CA ALA A 163 -3.76 -13.41 4.86
C ALA A 163 -2.70 -13.13 5.94
N PRO A 164 -1.39 -13.10 5.65
CA PRO A 164 -0.37 -12.70 6.63
C PRO A 164 -0.56 -11.25 7.12
N LEU A 165 -0.79 -10.30 6.20
CA LEU A 165 -1.04 -8.90 6.57
C LEU A 165 -2.30 -8.76 7.41
N GLU A 166 -3.40 -9.38 6.99
CA GLU A 166 -4.69 -9.34 7.69
C GLU A 166 -4.56 -9.89 9.13
N ARG A 167 -4.02 -11.11 9.28
CA ARG A 167 -3.83 -11.75 10.59
C ARG A 167 -2.85 -11.00 11.49
N SER A 168 -1.76 -10.47 10.95
CA SER A 168 -0.82 -9.67 11.73
C SER A 168 -1.46 -8.37 12.22
N THR A 169 -2.24 -7.69 11.37
CA THR A 169 -2.94 -6.45 11.75
C THR A 169 -3.95 -6.73 12.87
N GLU A 170 -4.75 -7.80 12.73
CA GLU A 170 -5.69 -8.25 13.75
C GLU A 170 -5.01 -8.56 15.07
N ALA A 171 -3.94 -9.37 15.05
CA ALA A 171 -3.21 -9.75 16.25
C ALA A 171 -2.66 -8.53 17.01
N VAL A 172 -2.08 -7.55 16.29
CA VAL A 172 -1.56 -6.33 16.93
C VAL A 172 -2.69 -5.47 17.50
N ALA A 173 -3.81 -5.32 16.77
CA ALA A 173 -4.97 -4.57 17.27
C ALA A 173 -5.58 -5.20 18.53
N GLN A 174 -5.66 -6.53 18.57
CA GLN A 174 -6.14 -7.28 19.74
C GLN A 174 -5.18 -7.14 20.92
N GLN A 175 -3.87 -7.29 20.70
CA GLN A 175 -2.86 -7.11 21.75
C GLN A 175 -2.92 -5.71 22.36
N LEU A 176 -2.98 -4.66 21.53
CA LEU A 176 -3.14 -3.29 22.00
C LEU A 176 -4.43 -3.12 22.81
N SER A 177 -5.55 -3.67 22.32
CA SER A 177 -6.85 -3.58 23.00
C SER A 177 -6.85 -4.30 24.35
N GLN A 178 -6.18 -5.47 24.44
CA GLN A 178 -6.08 -6.25 25.68
C GLN A 178 -5.14 -5.64 26.70
N SER A 179 -4.09 -4.95 26.24
CA SER A 179 -3.15 -4.22 27.09
C SER A 179 -3.65 -2.85 27.55
N ASP A 180 -4.76 -2.37 26.99
CA ASP A 180 -5.32 -1.06 27.28
C ASP A 180 -6.08 -1.08 28.63
N ASP A 181 -5.50 -0.46 29.65
CA ASP A 181 -6.08 -0.29 30.98
C ASP A 181 -6.93 0.98 31.14
N GLY A 182 -7.10 1.77 30.08
CA GLY A 182 -7.78 3.06 30.06
C GLY A 182 -7.00 4.23 30.69
N THR A 183 -5.85 4.01 31.32
CA THR A 183 -5.09 5.04 32.05
C THR A 183 -3.69 5.27 31.48
N THR A 184 -2.95 4.20 31.19
CA THR A 184 -1.60 4.23 30.62
C THR A 184 -1.68 4.46 29.11
N PRO A 185 -0.90 5.39 28.51
CA PRO A 185 -0.87 5.54 27.07
C PRO A 185 -0.54 4.22 26.37
N LEU A 186 -1.18 3.96 25.22
CA LEU A 186 -0.84 2.80 24.39
C LEU A 186 0.66 2.84 24.02
N ASP A 187 1.27 1.68 23.89
CA ASP A 187 2.66 1.58 23.43
C ASP A 187 2.81 2.29 22.08
N ALA A 188 3.68 3.29 22.03
CA ALA A 188 3.82 4.18 20.88
C ALA A 188 4.34 3.43 19.64
N GLY A 189 5.26 2.48 19.83
CA GLY A 189 5.82 1.67 18.75
C GLY A 189 4.77 0.75 18.15
N ARG A 190 4.03 0.03 18.99
CA ARG A 190 2.92 -0.85 18.56
C ARG A 190 1.78 -0.07 17.92
N SER A 191 1.48 1.12 18.43
CA SER A 191 0.49 2.02 17.83
C SER A 191 0.94 2.50 16.45
N ALA A 192 2.24 2.76 16.25
CA ALA A 192 2.79 3.08 14.93
C ALA A 192 2.72 1.87 13.99
N ASP A 193 3.12 0.68 14.44
CA ASP A 193 3.03 -0.57 13.67
C ASP A 193 1.58 -0.78 13.17
N LEU A 194 0.57 -0.63 14.04
CA LEU A 194 -0.83 -0.80 13.65
C LEU A 194 -1.27 0.23 12.59
N ARG A 195 -0.92 1.50 12.76
CA ARG A 195 -1.24 2.55 11.76
C ARG A 195 -0.62 2.22 10.40
N ASP A 196 0.63 1.76 10.39
CA ASP A 196 1.36 1.44 9.17
C ASP A 196 0.82 0.17 8.49
N MET A 197 0.38 -0.83 9.25
CA MET A 197 -0.30 -2.01 8.70
C MET A 197 -1.68 -1.68 8.14
N VAL A 198 -2.48 -0.86 8.83
CA VAL A 198 -3.77 -0.35 8.32
C VAL A 198 -3.56 0.42 7.02
N ARG A 199 -2.53 1.27 6.97
CA ARG A 199 -2.13 2.00 5.77
C ARG A 199 -1.72 1.05 4.64
N ALA A 200 -0.90 0.05 4.93
CA ALA A 200 -0.46 -0.95 3.97
C ALA A 200 -1.65 -1.71 3.37
N TYR A 201 -2.62 -2.09 4.20
CA TYR A 201 -3.82 -2.78 3.75
C TYR A 201 -4.68 -1.89 2.83
N ILE A 202 -4.88 -0.62 3.18
CA ILE A 202 -5.57 0.36 2.31
C ILE A 202 -4.82 0.52 0.98
N GLU A 203 -3.49 0.57 0.99
CA GLU A 203 -2.68 0.64 -0.24
C GLU A 203 -2.75 -0.63 -1.10
N VAL A 204 -3.08 -1.78 -0.53
CA VAL A 204 -3.26 -3.04 -1.27
C VAL A 204 -4.65 -3.09 -1.91
N LYS A 205 -5.71 -2.74 -1.16
CA LYS A 205 -7.09 -2.83 -1.66
C LYS A 205 -7.52 -1.61 -2.48
N GLY A 206 -6.89 -0.46 -2.29
CA GLY A 206 -7.36 0.83 -2.76
C GLY A 206 -8.36 1.46 -1.79
N VAL A 207 -8.35 2.79 -1.66
CA VAL A 207 -9.27 3.49 -0.75
C VAL A 207 -10.72 3.39 -1.23
N GLU A 208 -10.91 3.27 -2.54
CA GLU A 208 -12.19 3.08 -3.20
C GLU A 208 -12.88 1.77 -2.79
N ALA A 209 -12.13 0.72 -2.44
CA ALA A 209 -12.74 -0.54 -2.00
C ALA A 209 -13.60 -0.37 -0.73
N PHE A 210 -13.34 0.67 0.06
CA PHE A 210 -14.07 1.00 1.27
C PHE A 210 -15.30 1.90 1.01
N SER A 211 -15.48 2.40 -0.22
CA SER A 211 -16.59 3.31 -0.54
C SER A 211 -17.96 2.66 -0.45
N ASP A 212 -18.02 1.34 -0.64
CA ASP A 212 -19.26 0.59 -0.74
C ASP A 212 -19.78 0.12 0.62
N GLY A 213 -19.14 0.54 1.72
CA GLY A 213 -19.58 0.23 3.08
C GLY A 213 -19.36 -1.24 3.48
N ASN A 214 -18.47 -1.96 2.80
CA ASN A 214 -18.21 -3.38 3.11
C ASN A 214 -17.47 -3.54 4.45
N SER A 215 -18.21 -3.77 5.53
CA SER A 215 -17.66 -3.95 6.89
C SER A 215 -16.72 -5.15 7.03
N ARG A 216 -16.70 -6.10 6.07
CA ARG A 216 -15.70 -7.19 6.07
C ARG A 216 -14.29 -6.67 5.86
N LEU A 217 -14.10 -5.61 5.08
CA LEU A 217 -12.77 -5.04 4.82
C LEU A 217 -12.16 -4.44 6.08
N VAL A 218 -12.98 -3.81 6.91
CA VAL A 218 -12.55 -3.16 8.15
C VAL A 218 -12.28 -4.20 9.24
N SER A 219 -13.08 -5.26 9.33
CA SER A 219 -12.72 -6.38 10.24
C SER A 219 -11.51 -7.18 9.78
N ALA A 220 -11.28 -7.34 8.47
CA ALA A 220 -10.09 -8.03 7.96
C ALA A 220 -8.78 -7.31 8.32
N MET A 221 -8.83 -6.00 8.56
CA MET A 221 -7.70 -5.23 9.11
C MET A 221 -7.70 -5.16 10.64
N GLY A 222 -8.43 -6.04 11.33
CA GLY A 222 -8.39 -6.14 12.79
C GLY A 222 -9.28 -5.16 13.56
N TYR A 223 -10.12 -4.36 12.89
CA TYR A 223 -11.04 -3.49 13.59
C TYR A 223 -12.14 -4.32 14.26
N SER A 224 -12.32 -4.10 15.57
CA SER A 224 -13.44 -4.65 16.33
C SER A 224 -14.25 -3.52 16.99
N PRO A 225 -15.59 -3.58 16.98
CA PRO A 225 -16.43 -2.67 17.77
C PRO A 225 -16.12 -2.71 19.27
N THR A 226 -15.68 -3.88 19.76
CA THR A 226 -15.31 -4.12 21.17
C THR A 226 -13.89 -3.69 21.52
N SER A 227 -13.07 -3.25 20.55
CA SER A 227 -11.77 -2.66 20.83
C SER A 227 -11.91 -1.40 21.68
N SER A 228 -10.86 -1.09 22.43
CA SER A 228 -10.83 0.10 23.27
C SER A 228 -10.99 1.38 22.43
N PRO A 229 -11.53 2.47 23.00
CA PRO A 229 -11.64 3.74 22.29
C PRO A 229 -10.30 4.25 21.72
N ARG A 230 -9.20 4.04 22.45
CA ARG A 230 -7.85 4.45 22.02
C ARG A 230 -7.31 3.63 20.85
N VAL A 231 -7.65 2.34 20.77
CA VAL A 231 -7.30 1.53 19.60
C VAL A 231 -8.17 1.93 18.40
N LYS A 232 -9.47 2.18 18.61
CA LYS A 232 -10.37 2.66 17.54
C LYS A 232 -9.90 3.97 16.93
N SER A 233 -9.37 4.90 17.73
CA SER A 233 -8.85 6.17 17.22
C SER A 233 -7.68 6.00 16.25
N LEU A 234 -6.89 4.92 16.37
CA LEU A 234 -5.81 4.62 15.42
C LEU A 234 -6.36 4.34 14.00
N TYR A 235 -7.57 3.78 13.89
CA TYR A 235 -8.26 3.61 12.61
C TYR A 235 -8.85 4.93 12.09
N ASP A 236 -9.36 5.79 12.99
CA ASP A 236 -9.80 7.15 12.64
C ASP A 236 -8.69 7.97 12.00
N GLU A 237 -7.49 7.89 12.58
CA GLU A 237 -6.28 8.59 12.13
C GLU A 237 -5.72 8.11 10.78
N VAL A 238 -6.16 6.95 10.28
CA VAL A 238 -5.62 6.36 9.04
C VAL A 238 -6.70 6.13 7.99
N LEU A 239 -7.70 5.30 8.29
CA LEU A 239 -8.75 4.94 7.35
C LEU A 239 -9.75 6.07 7.19
N PHE A 240 -10.40 6.48 8.29
CA PHE A 240 -11.53 7.38 8.20
C PHE A 240 -11.12 8.81 7.84
N ILE A 241 -9.93 9.26 8.26
CA ILE A 241 -9.36 10.52 7.77
C ILE A 241 -9.11 10.49 6.26
N ARG A 242 -8.63 9.38 5.70
CA ARG A 242 -8.40 9.22 4.25
C ARG A 242 -9.71 9.21 3.48
N LEU A 243 -10.74 8.52 3.98
CA LEU A 243 -12.08 8.56 3.38
C LEU A 243 -12.63 9.99 3.35
N ARG A 244 -12.48 10.72 4.46
CA ARG A 244 -12.90 12.14 4.53
C ARG A 244 -12.13 13.03 3.55
N GLN A 245 -10.82 12.83 3.39
CA GLN A 245 -10.00 13.57 2.45
C GLN A 245 -10.38 13.28 0.99
N GLN A 246 -10.68 12.03 0.66
CA GLN A 246 -10.98 11.59 -0.71
C GLN A 246 -12.42 11.89 -1.13
N PHE A 247 -13.40 11.71 -0.24
CA PHE A 247 -14.83 11.73 -0.59
C PHE A 247 -15.61 12.89 0.03
N GLY A 248 -14.96 13.72 0.87
CA GLY A 248 -15.61 14.80 1.60
C GLY A 248 -16.34 14.34 2.87
N ARG A 249 -16.70 15.31 3.72
CA ARG A 249 -17.20 15.06 5.09
C ARG A 249 -18.49 14.25 5.14
N GLU A 250 -19.50 14.67 4.38
CA GLU A 250 -20.85 14.06 4.45
C GLU A 250 -20.82 12.61 3.94
N ARG A 251 -20.24 12.41 2.76
CA ARG A 251 -20.13 11.08 2.16
C ARG A 251 -19.29 10.13 3.00
N ALA A 252 -18.16 10.60 3.55
CA ALA A 252 -17.34 9.79 4.44
C ALA A 252 -18.07 9.41 5.74
N ALA A 253 -18.93 10.27 6.29
CA ALA A 253 -19.73 9.92 7.47
C ALA A 253 -20.69 8.76 7.19
N SER A 254 -21.39 8.77 6.04
CA SER A 254 -22.24 7.66 5.61
C SER A 254 -21.43 6.38 5.37
N MET A 255 -20.26 6.49 4.75
CA MET A 255 -19.35 5.35 4.55
C MET A 255 -18.87 4.77 5.88
N THR A 256 -18.42 5.61 6.81
CA THR A 256 -18.00 5.18 8.15
C THR A 256 -19.13 4.47 8.87
N ALA A 257 -20.35 5.02 8.85
CA ALA A 257 -21.50 4.37 9.45
C ALA A 257 -21.72 2.96 8.86
N ALA A 258 -21.73 2.83 7.53
CA ALA A 258 -21.91 1.53 6.86
C ALA A 258 -20.76 0.54 7.13
N LEU A 259 -19.52 1.01 7.17
CA LEU A 259 -18.35 0.17 7.47
C LEU A 259 -18.34 -0.35 8.90
N LEU A 260 -18.97 0.38 9.83
CA LEU A 260 -19.05 0.04 11.24
C LEU A 260 -20.36 -0.68 11.63
N ASP A 261 -21.33 -0.74 10.71
CA ASP A 261 -22.63 -1.38 10.94
C ASP A 261 -22.47 -2.91 10.99
N ARG A 262 -22.69 -3.47 12.18
CA ARG A 262 -22.70 -4.91 12.49
C ARG A 262 -23.61 -5.24 13.66
#